data_AF-A0A8S0YH60-F1
#
_entry.id   AF-A0A8S0YH60-F1
#
_cell.length_a   1.000
_cell.length_b   1.000
_cell.length_c   1.000
_cell.angle_alpha   90.00
_cell.angle_beta   90.00
_cell.angle_gamma   90.00
#
_symmetry.space_group_name_H-M   'P 1'
#
loop_
_entity.id
_entity.type
_entity.pdbx_description
1 polymer ?
#
loop_
_entity_poly.entity_id
_entity_poly.type
_entity_poly.pdbx_seq_one_letter_code
_entity_poly.pdbx_strand_id
1 'polypeptide(L)' 'MNNLKKILGICNEINIYDNTNEFKYAAYICNGTVKWKRNTIPNWSRKILQ' A
#
# COMPACT_ATOMS: atom_id res chain seq x y z
N MET A 1 12.56 -2.53 -3.61
CA MET A 1 12.08 -1.72 -2.46
C MET A 1 12.27 -0.22 -2.63
N ASN A 2 13.41 0.25 -3.16
CA ASN A 2 13.75 1.68 -3.22
C ASN A 2 12.75 2.52 -4.02
N ASN A 3 12.27 2.02 -5.16
CA ASN A 3 11.30 2.76 -5.99
C ASN A 3 10.01 3.04 -5.24
N LEU A 4 9.50 2.06 -4.49
CA LEU A 4 8.26 2.22 -3.74
C LEU A 4 8.42 3.21 -2.58
N LYS A 5 9.52 3.13 -1.82
CA LYS A 5 9.82 4.11 -0.77
C LYS A 5 9.92 5.53 -1.31
N LYS A 6 10.50 5.70 -2.51
CA LYS A 6 10.57 6.98 -3.19
C LYS A 6 9.17 7.50 -3.56
N ILE A 7 8.30 6.65 -4.09
CA ILE A 7 6.92 7.00 -4.47
C ILE A 7 6.09 7.41 -3.24
N LEU A 8 6.24 6.71 -2.10
CA LEU A 8 5.55 7.05 -0.85
C LEU A 8 5.81 8.49 -0.36
N GLY A 9 6.96 9.07 -0.71
CA GLY A 9 7.33 10.44 -0.32
C GLY A 9 7.01 11.51 -1.36
N ILE A 10 6.62 11.14 -2.59
CA ILE A 10 6.35 12.09 -3.68
C ILE A 10 4.85 12.20 -3.96
N CYS A 11 4.11 11.11 -3.81
CA CYS A 11 2.67 11.11 -4.09
C CYS A 11 1.88 11.56 -2.86
N ASN A 12 0.94 12.49 -3.08
CA ASN A 12 -0.05 12.88 -2.07
C ASN A 12 -0.98 11.71 -1.71
N GLU A 13 -1.37 10.90 -2.68
CA GLU A 13 -2.29 9.78 -2.50
C GLU A 13 -1.82 8.53 -3.24
N ILE A 14 -1.94 7.37 -2.59
CA ILE A 14 -1.57 6.07 -3.14
C ILE A 14 -2.64 5.06 -2.75
N ASN A 15 -3.19 4.40 -3.77
CA ASN A 15 -4.13 3.29 -3.63
C ASN A 15 -3.41 1.98 -3.96
N ILE A 16 -3.41 1.04 -3.02
CA ILE A 16 -2.75 -0.26 -3.18
C ILE A 16 -3.82 -1.33 -3.39
N TYR A 17 -3.62 -2.13 -4.44
CA TYR A 17 -4.48 -3.24 -4.79
C TYR A 17 -3.66 -4.53 -4.77
N ASP A 18 -4.27 -5.60 -4.27
CA ASP A 18 -3.77 -6.97 -4.37
C ASP A 18 -4.47 -7.64 -5.54
N ASN A 19 -3.71 -8.26 -6.43
CA ASN A 19 -4.21 -8.98 -7.60
C ASN A 19 -3.85 -10.48 -7.56
N THR A 20 -3.39 -11.00 -6.42
CA THR A 20 -2.94 -12.40 -6.30
C THR A 20 -4.07 -13.40 -6.59
N ASN A 21 -5.30 -13.12 -6.16
CA ASN A 21 -6.48 -13.97 -6.43
C ASN A 21 -7.53 -13.22 -7.25
N GLU A 22 -7.93 -12.03 -6.79
CA GLU A 22 -8.85 -11.12 -7.49
C GLU A 22 -8.41 -9.68 -7.20
N PHE A 23 -8.73 -8.73 -8.08
CA PHE A 23 -8.39 -7.32 -7.90
C PHE A 23 -9.09 -6.74 -6.67
N LYS A 24 -8.33 -6.60 -5.59
CA LYS A 24 -8.85 -6.33 -4.24
C LYS A 24 -8.16 -5.11 -3.66
N TYR A 25 -8.95 -4.14 -3.19
CA TYR A 25 -8.39 -2.98 -2.51
C TYR A 25 -7.74 -3.39 -1.18
N ALA A 26 -6.47 -3.03 -1.01
CA ALA A 26 -5.61 -3.48 0.08
C ALA A 26 -5.29 -2.36 1.07
N ALA A 27 -4.96 -1.15 0.59
CA ALA A 27 -4.67 -0.01 1.44
C ALA A 27 -4.79 1.35 0.74
N TYR A 28 -5.05 2.38 1.55
CA TYR A 28 -5.01 3.79 1.21
C TYR A 28 -3.87 4.46 1.98
N ILE A 29 -2.98 5.15 1.27
CA ILE A 29 -1.92 5.97 1.86
C ILE A 29 -2.12 7.40 1.39
N CYS A 30 -2.09 8.34 2.33
CA CYS A 30 -2.19 9.77 2.06
C CYS A 30 -1.09 10.51 2.84
N ASN A 31 -0.33 11.35 2.13
CA ASN A 31 0.82 12.09 2.65
C ASN A 31 1.80 11.18 3.42
N GLY A 32 2.21 10.08 2.78
CA GLY A 32 3.13 9.10 3.35
C GLY A 32 2.59 8.26 4.52
N THR A 33 1.34 8.46 4.94
CA THR A 33 0.73 7.76 6.09
C THR A 33 -0.37 6.81 5.64
N VAL A 34 -0.40 5.59 6.15
CA VAL A 34 -1.51 4.65 5.92
C VAL A 34 -2.76 5.19 6.61
N LYS A 35 -3.79 5.54 5.83
CA LYS A 35 -5.09 6.02 6.33
C LYS A 35 -6.08 4.89 6.52
N TRP A 36 -5.98 3.87 5.66
CA TRP A 36 -6.81 2.68 5.75
C TRP A 36 -6.04 1.48 5.18
N LYS A 37 -6.28 0.30 5.74
CA LYS A 37 -5.82 -0.97 5.17
C LYS A 37 -6.78 -2.08 5.55
N ARG A 38 -6.81 -3.14 4.76
CA ARG A 38 -7.53 -4.38 5.11
C ARG A 38 -6.97 -4.97 6.41
N ASN A 39 -7.84 -5.61 7.21
CA ASN A 39 -7.43 -6.33 8.43
C ASN A 39 -6.39 -7.42 8.15
N THR A 40 -6.63 -8.23 7.12
CA THR A 40 -5.67 -9.23 6.63
C THR A 40 -4.95 -8.67 5.41
N ILE A 41 -3.69 -8.28 5.59
CA ILE A 41 -2.85 -7.79 4.50
C ILE A 41 -2.03 -8.92 3.84
N PRO A 42 -1.80 -8.88 2.53
CA PRO A 42 -0.95 -9.85 1.84
C PRO A 42 0.50 -9.79 2.33
N ASN A 43 1.18 -10.94 2.38
CA ASN A 43 2.59 -11.02 2.83
C ASN A 43 3.53 -10.12 2.03
N TRP A 44 3.32 -9.99 0.71
CA TRP A 44 4.15 -9.12 -0.14
C TRP A 44 4.07 -7.64 0.29
N SER A 45 2.91 -7.22 0.82
CA SER A 45 2.64 -5.83 1.20
C SER A 45 3.13 -5.49 2.61
N ARG A 46 3.55 -6.49 3.38
CA ARG A 46 3.81 -6.35 4.82
C ARG A 46 4.90 -5.33 5.13
N LYS A 47 5.95 -5.28 4.30
CA LYS A 47 7.06 -4.31 4.44
C LYS A 47 6.71 -2.87 4.03
N ILE A 48 5.48 -2.65 3.55
CA ILE A 48 4.95 -1.36 3.11
C ILE A 48 3.93 -0.86 4.14
N LEU A 49 3.11 -1.78 4.66
CA LEU A 49 1.94 -1.49 5.49
C LEU A 49 2.13 -1.80 6.99
N GLN A 50 3.28 -2.38 7.37
CA GLN A 50 3.79 -2.47 8.75
C GLN A 50 5.07 -1.66 8.84
#